data_AF-A0A9P4PRS6-F1
#
_entry.id   AF-A0A9P4PRS6-F1
#
_cell.length_a   1.000
_cell.length_b   1.000
_cell.length_c   1.000
_cell.angle_alpha   90.00
_cell.angle_beta   90.00
_cell.angle_gamma   90.00
#
_symmetry.space_group_name_H-M   'P 1'
#
loop_
_entity.id
_entity.type
_entity.pdbx_description
1 polymer ?
#
loop_
_entity_poly.entity_id
_entity_poly.type
_entity_poly.pdbx_seq_one_letter_code
_entity_poly.pdbx_strand_id
1 'polypeptide(L)'
;MASSRPGPPEASAPSSRLEEILDDKLRIQELPESDHEYEDLSPQEEAHMAYLESVKIPIVDDFKTESTEIQDETLEVVLPFLEGNPNDFPLNEHGIPHLQKEKHVKFLKKALGDYPAPFAMMDASRPWIVYWSLQGLSALGYDISEYRERVIHTFSLAQYPAGGYGGNYGHLPHLAATYAAVLSIIMVSTPSTPSTYDSINRKNLWHFLGQLKQPDGGFNMTTGGEEDIRGAYCGLVVISLLNLPLELPDDAPARKHGLTSFTDRLGEWIGKCQAFDGGISAAPGNEAHGAYAFCGLGALAILGAPKHTLHTYLDMGALVHWLSARQCAPEGGYNGRTNKLVDGCYSHWVGGCWAIVEAAAAAAAPSPASLWNRDALARYILSAAQFAKGGLVDKPGKRPDAYHTCYNLAGLSAAQHRYLHDGDAVAEQGLDAPFGWTPNGSFAGSRVWADADEVGLVHPVFVIPFGAVRESRRYFAGKNSF
;
A
#
# COMPACT_ATOMS: atom_id res chain seq x y z
N MET A 1 44.89 0.01 64.08
CA MET A 1 45.17 -1.43 64.08
C MET A 1 44.35 -2.06 62.97
N ALA A 2 45.03 -2.66 61.99
CA ALA A 2 44.46 -3.19 60.77
C ALA A 2 43.64 -4.47 61.06
N SER A 3 42.47 -4.59 60.43
CA SER A 3 41.61 -5.77 60.47
C SER A 3 41.53 -6.36 59.06
N SER A 4 42.26 -7.46 58.85
CA SER A 4 42.32 -8.25 57.63
C SER A 4 41.04 -9.06 57.40
N ARG A 5 40.47 -8.97 56.19
CA ARG A 5 39.40 -9.87 55.72
C ARG A 5 40.00 -11.20 55.21
N PRO A 6 39.36 -12.36 55.44
CA PRO A 6 39.75 -13.62 54.82
C PRO A 6 39.19 -13.75 53.39
N GLY A 7 39.93 -14.43 52.52
CA GLY A 7 39.55 -14.71 51.11
C GLY A 7 38.47 -15.78 50.96
N PRO A 8 37.94 -15.96 49.73
CA PRO A 8 36.84 -16.90 49.45
C PRO A 8 37.30 -18.36 49.47
N PRO A 9 36.40 -19.32 49.79
CA PRO A 9 36.72 -20.75 49.81
C PRO A 9 36.77 -21.34 48.40
N GLU A 10 37.62 -22.35 48.21
CA GLU A 10 37.75 -23.18 47.01
C GLU A 10 36.45 -23.97 46.73
N ALA A 11 36.06 -24.06 45.46
CA ALA A 11 34.92 -24.86 45.01
C ALA A 11 35.28 -26.36 45.03
N SER A 12 34.46 -27.17 45.71
CA SER A 12 34.55 -28.62 45.71
C SER A 12 34.10 -29.22 44.38
N ALA A 13 34.80 -30.25 43.90
CA ALA A 13 34.41 -31.03 42.72
C ALA A 13 33.01 -31.67 42.89
N PRO A 14 32.20 -31.77 41.83
CA PRO A 14 30.86 -32.34 41.93
C PRO A 14 30.89 -33.85 42.21
N SER A 15 29.98 -34.27 43.08
CA SER A 15 29.75 -35.63 43.57
C SER A 15 29.36 -36.60 42.45
N SER A 16 30.02 -37.76 42.39
CA SER A 16 29.80 -38.88 41.46
C SER A 16 28.49 -39.66 41.69
N ARG A 17 27.40 -38.98 42.03
CA ARG A 17 26.12 -39.61 42.44
C ARG A 17 24.88 -38.98 41.80
N LEU A 18 25.07 -38.18 40.75
CA LEU A 18 23.97 -37.60 39.95
C LEU A 18 23.71 -38.35 38.64
N GLU A 19 24.54 -39.33 38.29
CA GLU A 19 24.44 -40.08 37.02
C GLU A 19 23.57 -41.35 37.10
N GLU A 20 23.01 -41.70 38.26
CA GLU A 20 22.23 -42.94 38.46
C GLU A 20 20.71 -42.74 38.58
N ILE A 21 20.16 -41.56 38.26
CA ILE A 21 18.70 -41.31 38.28
C ILE A 21 18.23 -40.59 37.01
N LEU A 22 18.52 -41.15 35.84
CA LEU A 22 17.84 -40.77 34.59
C LEU A 22 17.47 -42.04 33.82
N ASP A 23 16.17 -42.22 33.59
CA ASP A 23 15.58 -43.29 32.79
C ASP A 23 16.07 -43.18 31.33
N ASP A 24 16.63 -44.25 30.77
CA ASP A 24 17.19 -44.29 29.41
C ASP A 24 16.15 -43.98 28.32
N LYS A 25 14.85 -43.90 28.65
CA LYS A 25 13.77 -43.49 27.75
C LYS A 25 13.53 -41.98 27.64
N LEU A 26 14.24 -41.16 28.42
CA LEU A 26 14.14 -39.69 28.40
C LEU A 26 15.40 -39.02 27.84
N ARG A 27 16.36 -39.78 27.30
CA ARG A 27 17.42 -39.21 26.48
C ARG A 27 16.81 -38.65 25.20
N ILE A 28 16.96 -37.34 25.03
CA ILE A 28 16.71 -36.63 23.78
C ILE A 28 17.37 -37.44 22.66
N GLN A 29 16.56 -37.90 21.72
CA GLN A 29 17.05 -38.46 20.47
C GLN A 29 17.72 -37.30 19.73
N GLU A 30 19.05 -37.24 19.77
CA GLU A 30 19.78 -36.43 18.80
C GLU A 30 19.34 -36.90 17.42
N LEU A 31 18.69 -36.00 16.68
CA LEU A 31 18.36 -36.24 15.28
C LEU A 31 19.67 -36.60 14.56
N PRO A 32 19.67 -37.60 13.66
CA PRO A 32 20.85 -37.87 12.86
C PRO A 32 21.21 -36.59 12.12
N GLU A 33 22.46 -36.13 12.29
CA GLU A 33 23.05 -35.09 11.44
C GLU A 33 22.86 -35.56 9.99
N SER A 34 21.91 -34.97 9.29
CA SER A 34 21.91 -35.07 7.84
C SER A 34 23.10 -34.23 7.40
N ASP A 35 24.06 -34.89 6.75
CA ASP A 35 25.14 -34.26 5.99
C ASP A 35 24.52 -33.39 4.88
N HIS A 36 23.97 -32.22 5.26
CA HIS A 36 23.90 -31.09 4.37
C HIS A 36 25.28 -30.46 4.45
N GLU A 37 26.06 -30.61 3.38
CA GLU A 37 27.19 -29.71 3.13
C GLU A 37 26.64 -28.28 3.25
N TYR A 38 26.88 -27.63 4.39
CA TYR A 38 26.63 -26.21 4.53
C TYR A 38 27.62 -25.54 3.58
N GLU A 39 27.15 -25.13 2.40
CA GLU A 39 27.89 -24.16 1.60
C GLU A 39 28.18 -22.97 2.53
N ASP A 40 29.46 -22.60 2.67
CA ASP A 40 29.86 -21.43 3.44
C ASP A 40 29.10 -20.23 2.87
N LEU A 41 28.19 -19.65 3.67
CA LEU A 41 27.40 -18.49 3.28
C LEU A 41 28.34 -17.36 2.85
N SER A 42 27.97 -16.60 1.82
CA SER A 42 28.71 -15.40 1.49
C SER A 42 28.60 -14.38 2.64
N PRO A 43 29.58 -13.47 2.82
CA PRO A 43 29.49 -12.42 3.84
C PRO A 43 28.21 -11.57 3.78
N GLN A 44 27.63 -11.43 2.59
CA GLN A 44 26.37 -10.74 2.34
C GLN A 44 25.17 -11.52 2.90
N GLU A 45 25.14 -12.83 2.70
CA GLU A 45 24.13 -13.71 3.27
C GLU A 45 24.26 -13.79 4.79
N GLU A 46 25.49 -13.86 5.33
CA GLU A 46 25.73 -13.76 6.77
C GLU A 46 25.16 -12.45 7.36
N ALA A 47 25.39 -11.32 6.70
CA ALA A 47 24.84 -10.03 7.12
C ALA A 47 23.30 -9.98 7.03
N HIS A 48 22.70 -10.63 6.03
CA HIS A 48 21.24 -10.79 5.95
C HIS A 48 20.71 -11.62 7.11
N MET A 49 21.33 -12.75 7.43
CA MET A 49 20.93 -13.61 8.53
C MET A 49 21.09 -12.93 9.88
N ALA A 50 22.18 -12.19 10.07
CA ALA A 50 22.39 -11.37 11.27
C ALA A 50 21.29 -10.30 11.45
N TYR A 51 20.82 -9.69 10.35
CA TYR A 51 19.68 -8.78 10.40
C TYR A 51 18.40 -9.49 10.84
N LEU A 52 18.07 -10.65 10.26
CA LEU A 52 16.86 -11.41 10.61
C LEU A 52 16.85 -11.84 12.08
N GLU A 53 17.98 -12.32 12.59
CA GLU A 53 18.10 -12.68 14.01
C GLU A 53 17.94 -11.44 14.91
N SER A 54 18.42 -10.27 14.48
CA SER A 54 18.27 -9.02 15.24
C SER A 54 16.82 -8.51 15.36
N VAL A 55 15.92 -8.93 14.46
CA VAL A 55 14.50 -8.53 14.46
C VAL A 55 13.55 -9.63 14.92
N LYS A 56 14.09 -10.77 15.36
CA LYS A 56 13.30 -11.86 15.90
C LYS A 56 12.64 -11.44 17.20
N ILE A 57 11.34 -11.74 17.35
CA ILE A 57 10.59 -11.38 18.55
C ILE A 57 10.95 -12.36 19.68
N PRO A 58 11.55 -11.90 20.79
CA PRO A 58 11.95 -12.79 21.89
C PRO A 58 10.79 -13.10 22.85
N ILE A 59 9.68 -12.36 22.74
CA ILE A 59 8.51 -12.50 23.60
C ILE A 59 7.51 -13.42 22.92
N VAL A 60 7.24 -14.56 23.55
CA VAL A 60 6.22 -15.51 23.10
C VAL A 60 5.27 -15.74 24.28
N ASP A 61 4.00 -15.46 24.07
CA ASP A 61 2.97 -15.70 25.07
C ASP A 61 2.65 -17.20 25.16
N ASP A 62 2.53 -17.73 26.38
CA ASP A 62 2.10 -19.12 26.61
C ASP A 62 0.61 -19.33 26.26
N PHE A 63 -0.17 -18.25 26.19
CA PHE A 63 -1.62 -18.32 25.91
C PHE A 63 -1.89 -18.47 24.41
N LYS A 64 -2.27 -19.67 24.00
CA LYS A 64 -2.62 -19.96 22.60
C LYS A 64 -4.08 -19.62 22.30
N THR A 65 -4.26 -18.94 21.18
CA THR A 65 -5.54 -18.56 20.57
C THR A 65 -5.46 -18.80 19.07
N GLU A 66 -6.61 -18.76 18.38
CA GLU A 66 -6.63 -18.80 16.92
C GLU A 66 -5.70 -17.74 16.30
N SER A 67 -5.65 -16.52 16.87
CA SER A 67 -4.76 -15.45 16.39
C SER A 67 -3.28 -15.79 16.51
N THR A 68 -2.85 -16.40 17.63
CA THR A 68 -1.43 -16.79 17.79
C THR A 68 -1.09 -17.99 16.92
N GLU A 69 -2.01 -18.94 16.76
CA GLU A 69 -1.82 -20.13 15.92
C GLU A 69 -1.64 -19.74 14.45
N ILE A 70 -2.52 -18.90 13.89
CA ILE A 70 -2.40 -18.46 12.50
C ILE A 70 -1.19 -17.54 12.26
N GLN A 71 -0.72 -16.84 13.31
CA GLN A 71 0.51 -16.05 13.25
C GLN A 71 1.74 -16.97 13.16
N ASP A 72 1.80 -17.99 14.01
CA ASP A 72 2.85 -19.02 13.99
C ASP A 72 2.87 -19.75 12.62
N GLU A 73 1.70 -20.18 12.12
CA GLU A 73 1.55 -20.81 10.79
C GLU A 73 2.00 -19.89 9.64
N THR A 74 1.71 -18.59 9.75
CA THR A 74 2.16 -17.59 8.76
C THR A 74 3.67 -17.45 8.78
N LEU A 75 4.26 -17.44 9.97
CA LEU A 75 5.70 -17.34 10.14
C LEU A 75 6.42 -18.56 9.55
N GLU A 76 5.90 -19.76 9.79
CA GLU A 76 6.43 -21.02 9.23
C GLU A 76 6.53 -21.01 7.70
N VAL A 77 5.59 -20.35 7.00
CA VAL A 77 5.63 -20.25 5.53
C VAL A 77 6.41 -19.06 5.01
N VAL A 78 6.61 -18.01 5.81
CA VAL A 78 7.34 -16.79 5.42
C VAL A 78 8.84 -16.93 5.65
N LEU A 79 9.27 -17.46 6.81
CA LEU A 79 10.68 -17.53 7.19
C LEU A 79 11.56 -18.22 6.15
N PRO A 80 11.18 -19.35 5.53
CA PRO A 80 12.02 -20.00 4.52
C PRO A 80 12.34 -19.10 3.32
N PHE A 81 11.47 -18.13 3.01
CA PHE A 81 11.71 -17.16 1.94
C PHE A 81 12.60 -16.00 2.37
N LEU A 82 12.67 -15.68 3.67
CA LEU A 82 13.53 -14.63 4.20
C LEU A 82 14.94 -15.15 4.50
N GLU A 83 15.04 -16.34 5.08
CA GLU A 83 16.30 -16.94 5.53
C GLU A 83 17.04 -17.68 4.41
N GLY A 84 16.31 -18.03 3.34
CA GLY A 84 16.86 -18.74 2.20
C GLY A 84 16.40 -18.12 0.89
N ASN A 85 16.22 -18.96 -0.12
CA ASN A 85 15.80 -18.55 -1.44
C ASN A 85 15.13 -19.73 -2.17
N PRO A 86 13.95 -20.18 -1.71
CA PRO A 86 13.31 -21.42 -2.20
C PRO A 86 12.89 -21.32 -3.67
N ASN A 87 12.82 -20.11 -4.22
CA ASN A 87 12.56 -19.87 -5.64
C ASN A 87 13.82 -19.94 -6.53
N ASP A 88 15.01 -20.04 -5.92
CA ASP A 88 16.32 -20.04 -6.60
C ASP A 88 16.46 -18.84 -7.56
N PHE A 89 16.11 -17.66 -7.05
CA PHE A 89 16.28 -16.41 -7.81
C PHE A 89 17.70 -15.87 -7.65
N PRO A 90 18.27 -15.20 -8.67
CA PRO A 90 19.55 -14.54 -8.51
C PRO A 90 19.53 -13.55 -7.34
N LEU A 91 20.50 -13.66 -6.44
CA LEU A 91 20.63 -12.78 -5.28
C LEU A 91 21.38 -11.50 -5.66
N ASN A 92 21.01 -10.39 -5.02
CA ASN A 92 21.71 -9.12 -5.12
C ASN A 92 22.88 -9.04 -4.13
N GLU A 93 23.57 -7.90 -4.08
CA GLU A 93 24.73 -7.67 -3.21
C GLU A 93 24.43 -7.65 -1.69
N HIS A 94 23.18 -7.87 -1.29
CA HIS A 94 22.73 -7.98 0.10
C HIS A 94 22.21 -9.38 0.45
N GLY A 95 22.42 -10.38 -0.42
CA GLY A 95 21.90 -11.73 -0.23
C GLY A 95 20.38 -11.83 -0.39
N ILE A 96 19.74 -10.84 -1.03
CA ILE A 96 18.28 -10.79 -1.22
C ILE A 96 17.95 -11.09 -2.69
N PRO A 97 16.89 -11.85 -3.00
CA PRO A 97 16.47 -12.10 -4.38
C PRO A 97 16.21 -10.82 -5.20
N HIS A 98 16.71 -10.78 -6.43
CA HIS A 98 16.37 -9.73 -7.39
C HIS A 98 14.88 -9.73 -7.75
N LEU A 99 14.34 -8.55 -8.07
CA LEU A 99 12.99 -8.40 -8.60
C LEU A 99 12.89 -9.05 -9.99
N GLN A 100 11.98 -10.01 -10.15
CA GLN A 100 11.83 -10.79 -11.38
C GLN A 100 10.98 -10.05 -12.43
N LYS A 101 11.43 -8.86 -12.85
CA LYS A 101 10.67 -7.91 -13.68
C LYS A 101 10.04 -8.53 -14.92
N GLU A 102 10.77 -9.32 -15.71
CA GLU A 102 10.28 -9.93 -16.94
C GLU A 102 9.14 -10.93 -16.65
N LYS A 103 9.25 -11.70 -15.55
CA LYS A 103 8.21 -12.63 -15.12
C LYS A 103 6.95 -11.87 -14.72
N HIS A 104 7.07 -10.77 -13.97
CA HIS A 104 5.93 -9.95 -13.56
C HIS A 104 5.29 -9.21 -14.75
N VAL A 105 6.06 -8.68 -15.69
CA VAL A 105 5.54 -8.09 -16.94
C VAL A 105 4.73 -9.14 -17.71
N LYS A 106 5.27 -10.35 -17.90
CA LYS A 106 4.54 -11.44 -18.59
C LYS A 106 3.24 -11.80 -17.87
N PHE A 107 3.25 -11.81 -16.55
CA PHE A 107 2.06 -12.06 -15.73
C PHE A 107 0.98 -10.98 -15.93
N LEU A 108 1.35 -9.69 -15.85
CA LEU A 108 0.40 -8.58 -15.98
C LEU A 108 -0.15 -8.44 -17.41
N LYS A 109 0.67 -8.72 -18.43
CA LYS A 109 0.18 -8.81 -19.82
C LYS A 109 -0.87 -9.90 -19.98
N LYS A 110 -0.67 -11.05 -19.34
CA LYS A 110 -1.68 -12.14 -19.32
C LYS A 110 -2.94 -11.71 -18.55
N ALA A 111 -2.80 -10.95 -17.47
CA ALA A 111 -3.93 -10.42 -16.71
C ALA A 111 -4.80 -9.42 -17.50
N LEU A 112 -4.28 -8.82 -18.57
CA LEU A 112 -5.04 -8.01 -19.54
C LEU A 112 -5.67 -8.83 -20.68
N GLY A 113 -5.58 -10.16 -20.63
CA GLY A 113 -6.18 -11.09 -21.58
C GLY A 113 -7.55 -11.61 -21.12
N ASP A 114 -7.96 -12.74 -21.70
CA ASP A 114 -9.23 -13.39 -21.39
C ASP A 114 -9.15 -14.24 -20.13
N TYR A 115 -10.27 -14.32 -19.41
CA TYR A 115 -10.42 -15.11 -18.20
C TYR A 115 -11.44 -16.25 -18.39
N PRO A 116 -11.24 -17.40 -17.73
CA PRO A 116 -12.20 -18.51 -17.80
C PRO A 116 -13.46 -18.21 -16.97
N ALA A 117 -14.56 -18.92 -17.26
CA ALA A 117 -15.87 -18.71 -16.62
C ALA A 117 -15.87 -18.59 -15.07
N PRO A 118 -15.04 -19.32 -14.30
CA PRO A 118 -14.98 -19.15 -12.84
C PRO A 118 -14.60 -17.74 -12.35
N PHE A 119 -14.00 -16.90 -13.21
CA PHE A 119 -13.73 -15.49 -12.92
C PHE A 119 -14.95 -14.58 -13.04
N ALA A 120 -16.15 -15.11 -13.30
CA ALA A 120 -17.40 -14.34 -13.30
C ALA A 120 -17.61 -13.54 -12.00
N MET A 121 -17.08 -14.01 -10.87
CA MET A 121 -17.13 -13.27 -9.59
C MET A 121 -16.38 -11.92 -9.64
N MET A 122 -15.46 -11.75 -10.59
CA MET A 122 -14.70 -10.51 -10.80
C MET A 122 -15.34 -9.58 -11.84
N ASP A 123 -16.54 -9.89 -12.35
CA ASP A 123 -17.16 -9.10 -13.42
C ASP A 123 -17.47 -7.64 -12.99
N ALA A 124 -17.84 -7.44 -11.73
CA ALA A 124 -17.99 -6.08 -11.18
C ALA A 124 -16.64 -5.34 -10.99
N SER A 125 -15.52 -6.06 -11.03
CA SER A 125 -14.17 -5.55 -10.77
C SER A 125 -13.29 -5.51 -12.03
N ARG A 126 -13.85 -5.62 -13.24
CA ARG A 126 -13.03 -5.54 -14.47
C ARG A 126 -12.23 -4.23 -14.61
N PRO A 127 -12.75 -3.03 -14.24
CA PRO A 127 -11.95 -1.80 -14.27
C PRO A 127 -10.71 -1.89 -13.38
N TRP A 128 -10.83 -2.58 -12.25
CA TRP A 128 -9.71 -2.80 -11.35
C TRP A 128 -8.64 -3.71 -11.94
N ILE A 129 -9.02 -4.80 -12.61
CA ILE A 129 -8.06 -5.69 -13.29
C ILE A 129 -7.24 -4.90 -14.32
N VAL A 130 -7.89 -4.00 -15.07
CA VAL A 130 -7.22 -3.11 -16.03
C VAL A 130 -6.28 -2.15 -15.31
N TYR A 131 -6.76 -1.43 -14.29
CA TYR A 131 -5.95 -0.49 -13.52
C TYR A 131 -4.72 -1.16 -12.90
N TRP A 132 -4.91 -2.24 -12.14
CA TRP A 132 -3.82 -2.95 -11.46
C TRP A 132 -2.76 -3.43 -12.43
N SER A 133 -3.19 -3.96 -13.58
CA SER A 133 -2.28 -4.45 -14.60
C SER A 133 -1.49 -3.32 -15.26
N LEU A 134 -2.14 -2.22 -15.62
CA LEU A 134 -1.49 -1.07 -16.25
C LEU A 134 -0.57 -0.33 -15.29
N GLN A 135 -1.00 -0.13 -14.04
CA GLN A 135 -0.19 0.49 -12.99
C GLN A 135 1.06 -0.36 -12.72
N GLY A 136 0.90 -1.67 -12.54
CA GLY A 136 2.03 -2.57 -12.31
C GLY A 136 3.00 -2.61 -13.49
N LEU A 137 2.49 -2.63 -14.73
CA LEU A 137 3.32 -2.55 -15.94
C LEU A 137 4.11 -1.24 -15.98
N SER A 138 3.44 -0.11 -15.70
CA SER A 138 4.08 1.20 -15.67
C SER A 138 5.13 1.31 -14.56
N ALA A 139 4.85 0.77 -13.37
CA ALA A 139 5.80 0.68 -12.27
C ALA A 139 7.02 -0.18 -12.63
N LEU A 140 6.88 -1.19 -13.50
CA LEU A 140 8.00 -1.97 -14.03
C LEU A 140 8.73 -1.30 -15.20
N GLY A 141 8.36 -0.06 -15.57
CA GLY A 141 8.97 0.68 -16.67
C GLY A 141 8.49 0.24 -18.06
N TYR A 142 7.41 -0.53 -18.15
CA TYR A 142 6.83 -0.96 -19.42
C TYR A 142 5.98 0.15 -20.07
N ASP A 143 6.15 0.36 -21.37
CA ASP A 143 5.30 1.30 -22.12
C ASP A 143 3.91 0.70 -22.36
N ILE A 144 2.92 1.28 -21.68
CA ILE A 144 1.52 0.86 -21.74
C ILE A 144 0.71 1.54 -22.85
N SER A 145 1.32 2.41 -23.66
CA SER A 145 0.62 3.17 -24.71
C SER A 145 -0.05 2.28 -25.77
N GLU A 146 0.46 1.05 -25.97
CA GLU A 146 -0.15 0.06 -26.87
C GLU A 146 -1.57 -0.36 -26.44
N TYR A 147 -1.91 -0.22 -25.15
CA TYR A 147 -3.23 -0.62 -24.63
C TYR A 147 -4.30 0.46 -24.79
N ARG A 148 -3.93 1.67 -25.23
CA ARG A 148 -4.81 2.84 -25.26
C ARG A 148 -6.16 2.59 -25.93
N GLU A 149 -6.17 2.08 -27.16
CA GLU A 149 -7.42 1.85 -27.90
C GLU A 149 -8.30 0.80 -27.21
N ARG A 150 -7.69 -0.27 -26.67
CA ARG A 150 -8.42 -1.31 -25.92
C ARG A 150 -9.01 -0.77 -24.63
N VAL A 151 -8.28 0.10 -23.93
CA VAL A 151 -8.72 0.76 -22.69
C VAL A 151 -9.91 1.68 -22.98
N ILE A 152 -9.82 2.55 -24.00
CA ILE A 152 -10.91 3.45 -24.40
C ILE A 152 -12.14 2.62 -24.80
N HIS A 153 -11.97 1.57 -25.60
CA HIS A 153 -13.08 0.71 -26.00
C HIS A 153 -13.71 -0.01 -24.81
N THR A 154 -12.91 -0.55 -23.89
CA THR A 154 -13.42 -1.22 -22.69
C THR A 154 -14.26 -0.28 -21.83
N PHE A 155 -13.76 0.94 -21.60
CA PHE A 155 -14.44 1.90 -20.73
C PHE A 155 -15.56 2.68 -21.42
N SER A 156 -15.60 2.78 -22.76
CA SER A 156 -16.78 3.32 -23.44
C SER A 156 -18.01 2.43 -23.23
N LEU A 157 -17.82 1.11 -23.08
CA LEU A 157 -18.89 0.16 -22.76
C LEU A 157 -19.30 0.20 -21.29
N ALA A 158 -18.36 0.51 -20.38
CA ALA A 158 -18.60 0.56 -18.94
C ALA A 158 -19.06 1.94 -18.43
N GLN A 159 -18.92 3.00 -19.24
CA GLN A 159 -19.35 4.35 -18.89
C GLN A 159 -20.87 4.42 -18.88
N TYR A 160 -21.44 4.74 -17.72
CA TYR A 160 -22.87 4.77 -17.54
C TYR A 160 -23.45 6.06 -18.15
N PRO A 161 -24.60 6.01 -18.86
CA PRO A 161 -25.15 7.19 -19.54
C PRO A 161 -25.40 8.39 -18.62
N ALA A 162 -25.80 8.15 -17.36
CA ALA A 162 -26.01 9.21 -16.36
C ALA A 162 -24.73 9.67 -15.64
N GLY A 163 -23.56 9.07 -15.93
CA GLY A 163 -22.27 9.43 -15.36
C GLY A 163 -21.64 8.33 -14.52
N GLY A 164 -20.31 8.38 -14.40
CA GLY A 164 -19.53 7.33 -13.74
C GLY A 164 -19.29 6.10 -14.60
N TYR A 165 -18.53 5.15 -14.06
CA TYR A 165 -18.27 3.86 -14.69
C TYR A 165 -18.74 2.72 -13.79
N GLY A 166 -19.38 1.72 -14.38
CA GLY A 166 -19.70 0.45 -13.73
C GLY A 166 -18.57 -0.57 -13.92
N GLY A 167 -18.77 -1.78 -13.38
CA GLY A 167 -17.83 -2.89 -13.58
C GLY A 167 -17.80 -3.44 -15.00
N ASN A 168 -18.91 -3.32 -15.74
CA ASN A 168 -19.06 -3.81 -17.10
C ASN A 168 -20.25 -3.10 -17.78
N TYR A 169 -20.49 -3.38 -19.05
CA TYR A 169 -21.68 -2.98 -19.77
C TYR A 169 -22.95 -3.34 -19.00
N GLY A 170 -23.83 -2.35 -18.82
CA GLY A 170 -25.10 -2.49 -18.11
C GLY A 170 -25.00 -2.48 -16.58
N HIS A 171 -23.79 -2.44 -16.00
CA HIS A 171 -23.64 -2.31 -14.55
C HIS A 171 -23.93 -0.87 -14.12
N LEU A 172 -24.50 -0.72 -12.91
CA LEU A 172 -24.65 0.59 -12.29
C LEU A 172 -23.27 1.23 -12.03
N PRO A 173 -23.17 2.57 -12.12
CA PRO A 173 -21.92 3.26 -11.88
C PRO A 173 -21.52 3.16 -10.40
N HIS A 174 -20.22 3.03 -10.14
CA HIS A 174 -19.67 2.87 -8.80
C HIS A 174 -18.35 3.63 -8.68
N LEU A 175 -18.10 4.29 -7.55
CA LEU A 175 -16.91 5.13 -7.35
C LEU A 175 -15.60 4.36 -7.51
N ALA A 176 -15.53 3.14 -6.99
CA ALA A 176 -14.35 2.28 -7.15
C ALA A 176 -14.05 1.97 -8.63
N ALA A 177 -15.07 1.60 -9.41
CA ALA A 177 -14.93 1.34 -10.84
C ALA A 177 -14.60 2.61 -11.62
N THR A 178 -15.20 3.74 -11.23
CA THR A 178 -14.94 5.07 -11.79
C THR A 178 -13.50 5.50 -11.55
N TYR A 179 -12.98 5.35 -10.34
CA TYR A 179 -11.59 5.61 -9.99
C TYR A 179 -10.65 4.78 -10.88
N ALA A 180 -10.84 3.46 -10.92
CA ALA A 180 -9.98 2.58 -11.69
C ALA A 180 -10.03 2.87 -13.20
N ALA A 181 -11.21 3.17 -13.75
CA ALA A 181 -11.38 3.54 -15.16
C ALA A 181 -10.69 4.87 -15.49
N VAL A 182 -10.92 5.92 -14.68
CA VAL A 182 -10.32 7.25 -14.87
C VAL A 182 -8.80 7.18 -14.79
N LEU A 183 -8.24 6.51 -13.78
CA LEU A 183 -6.79 6.34 -13.66
C LEU A 183 -6.20 5.57 -14.84
N SER A 184 -6.87 4.51 -15.30
CA SER A 184 -6.44 3.74 -16.46
C SER A 184 -6.41 4.58 -17.74
N ILE A 185 -7.46 5.38 -17.99
CA ILE A 185 -7.53 6.29 -19.14
C ILE A 185 -6.42 7.34 -19.06
N ILE A 186 -6.18 7.93 -17.88
CA ILE A 186 -5.11 8.91 -17.67
C ILE A 186 -3.73 8.28 -17.93
N MET A 187 -3.48 7.08 -17.43
CA MET A 187 -2.19 6.39 -17.60
C MET A 187 -1.85 6.06 -19.07
N VAL A 188 -2.83 5.66 -19.88
CA VAL A 188 -2.60 5.36 -21.32
C VAL A 188 -2.67 6.59 -22.22
N SER A 189 -3.01 7.76 -21.67
CA SER A 189 -3.04 9.02 -22.42
C SER A 189 -1.63 9.57 -22.60
N THR A 190 -1.32 10.04 -23.81
CA THR A 190 -0.03 10.66 -24.13
C THR A 190 -0.24 12.10 -24.63
N PRO A 191 0.78 12.98 -24.56
CA PRO A 191 0.70 14.31 -25.16
C PRO A 191 0.38 14.29 -26.68
N SER A 192 0.71 13.18 -27.36
CA SER A 192 0.40 12.98 -28.79
C SER A 192 -1.04 12.53 -29.07
N THR A 193 -1.78 12.06 -28.06
CA THR A 193 -3.20 11.69 -28.18
C THR A 193 -4.06 12.33 -27.11
N PRO A 194 -4.17 13.67 -27.09
CA PRO A 194 -4.94 14.39 -26.08
C PRO A 194 -6.45 14.09 -26.14
N SER A 195 -6.95 13.59 -27.27
CA SER A 195 -8.35 13.16 -27.43
C SER A 195 -8.73 11.95 -26.59
N THR A 196 -7.77 11.18 -26.05
CA THR A 196 -8.07 10.08 -25.12
C THR A 196 -8.78 10.58 -23.87
N TYR A 197 -8.41 11.74 -23.37
CA TYR A 197 -9.09 12.38 -22.24
C TYR A 197 -10.54 12.77 -22.56
N ASP A 198 -10.86 13.09 -23.82
CA ASP A 198 -12.23 13.43 -24.25
C ASP A 198 -13.18 12.22 -24.21
N SER A 199 -12.67 11.00 -24.01
CA SER A 199 -13.52 9.81 -23.78
C SER A 199 -14.26 9.83 -22.44
N ILE A 200 -13.83 10.68 -21.50
CA ILE A 200 -14.46 10.85 -20.18
C ILE A 200 -15.53 11.93 -20.28
N ASN A 201 -16.80 11.56 -20.08
CA ASN A 201 -17.89 12.52 -19.99
C ASN A 201 -17.88 13.21 -18.62
N ARG A 202 -17.07 14.28 -18.53
CA ARG A 202 -16.91 15.10 -17.32
C ARG A 202 -18.25 15.61 -16.78
N LYS A 203 -19.13 16.10 -17.66
CA LYS A 203 -20.45 16.63 -17.30
C LYS A 203 -21.29 15.64 -16.51
N ASN A 204 -21.48 14.45 -17.06
CA ASN A 204 -22.30 13.44 -16.42
C ASN A 204 -21.59 12.88 -15.18
N LEU A 205 -20.26 12.78 -15.21
CA LEU A 205 -19.47 12.32 -14.07
C LEU A 205 -19.60 13.24 -12.85
N TRP A 206 -19.50 14.57 -13.00
CA TRP A 206 -19.78 15.52 -11.91
C TRP A 206 -21.21 15.40 -11.37
N HIS A 207 -22.18 15.22 -12.28
CA HIS A 207 -23.58 15.04 -11.87
C HIS A 207 -23.73 13.79 -11.01
N PHE A 208 -23.19 12.66 -11.47
CA PHE A 208 -23.13 11.40 -10.71
C PHE A 208 -22.48 11.58 -9.33
N LEU A 209 -21.29 12.20 -9.27
CA LEU A 209 -20.60 12.47 -8.01
C LEU A 209 -21.48 13.28 -7.05
N GLY A 210 -22.22 14.27 -7.56
CA GLY A 210 -23.14 15.10 -6.78
C GLY A 210 -24.26 14.31 -6.12
N GLN A 211 -24.72 13.23 -6.76
CA GLN A 211 -25.75 12.34 -6.21
C GLN A 211 -25.23 11.48 -5.05
N LEU A 212 -23.91 11.33 -4.91
CA LEU A 212 -23.29 10.48 -3.90
C LEU A 212 -22.93 11.22 -2.61
N LYS A 213 -22.86 12.56 -2.65
CA LYS A 213 -22.52 13.38 -1.49
C LYS A 213 -23.57 13.20 -0.39
N GLN A 214 -23.14 12.87 0.83
CA GLN A 214 -24.00 12.65 1.98
C GLN A 214 -24.12 13.88 2.89
N PRO A 215 -25.21 14.01 3.68
CA PRO A 215 -25.47 15.18 4.54
C PRO A 215 -24.45 15.41 5.68
N ASP A 216 -23.79 14.36 6.14
CA ASP A 216 -22.79 14.39 7.20
C ASP A 216 -21.38 14.73 6.70
N GLY A 217 -21.18 14.70 5.37
CA GLY A 217 -19.95 15.08 4.69
C GLY A 217 -19.34 13.96 3.85
N GLY A 218 -19.70 12.69 4.05
CA GLY A 218 -19.12 11.58 3.30
C GLY A 218 -19.69 11.41 1.89
N PHE A 219 -19.38 10.27 1.29
CA PHE A 219 -19.82 9.87 -0.04
C PHE A 219 -20.22 8.40 -0.05
N ASN A 220 -21.37 8.10 -0.64
CA ASN A 220 -21.70 6.72 -0.95
C ASN A 220 -20.87 6.22 -2.13
N MET A 221 -20.59 4.92 -2.17
CA MET A 221 -19.89 4.29 -3.30
C MET A 221 -20.72 4.23 -4.58
N THR A 222 -22.04 4.19 -4.44
CA THR A 222 -23.03 4.29 -5.51
C THR A 222 -24.36 4.75 -4.92
N THR A 223 -25.36 5.12 -5.74
CA THR A 223 -26.68 5.50 -5.24
C THR A 223 -27.31 4.33 -4.48
N GLY A 224 -27.60 4.53 -3.18
CA GLY A 224 -28.11 3.48 -2.29
C GLY A 224 -27.06 2.46 -1.82
N GLY A 225 -25.78 2.64 -2.19
CA GLY A 225 -24.66 1.85 -1.68
C GLY A 225 -24.19 2.32 -0.30
N GLU A 226 -23.12 1.69 0.17
CA GLU A 226 -22.47 2.00 1.44
C GLU A 226 -21.79 3.37 1.42
N GLU A 227 -21.76 4.01 2.59
CA GLU A 227 -20.97 5.20 2.87
C GLU A 227 -19.71 4.83 3.62
N ASP A 228 -18.56 4.98 2.98
CA ASP A 228 -17.27 4.82 3.65
C ASP A 228 -16.16 5.64 2.98
N ILE A 229 -15.00 5.64 3.61
CA ILE A 229 -13.88 6.52 3.27
C ILE A 229 -13.29 6.24 1.88
N ARG A 230 -13.57 5.07 1.30
CA ARG A 230 -13.20 4.79 -0.10
C ARG A 230 -13.96 5.72 -1.03
N GLY A 231 -15.22 6.03 -0.71
CA GLY A 231 -16.05 6.97 -1.47
C GLY A 231 -15.44 8.37 -1.48
N ALA A 232 -15.04 8.85 -0.29
CA ALA A 232 -14.34 10.13 -0.16
C ALA A 232 -13.06 10.18 -0.99
N TYR A 233 -12.18 9.19 -0.85
CA TYR A 233 -10.91 9.13 -1.58
C TYR A 233 -11.11 9.02 -3.09
N CYS A 234 -11.89 8.04 -3.57
CA CYS A 234 -12.15 7.85 -4.99
C CYS A 234 -12.81 9.07 -5.63
N GLY A 235 -13.79 9.68 -4.95
CA GLY A 235 -14.47 10.88 -5.42
C GLY A 235 -13.52 12.07 -5.57
N LEU A 236 -12.72 12.38 -4.54
CA LEU A 236 -11.77 13.48 -4.57
C LEU A 236 -10.67 13.29 -5.62
N VAL A 237 -10.17 12.06 -5.81
CA VAL A 237 -9.18 11.77 -6.86
C VAL A 237 -9.73 12.11 -8.24
N VAL A 238 -10.97 11.72 -8.53
CA VAL A 238 -11.63 11.99 -9.81
C VAL A 238 -11.89 13.49 -10.00
N ILE A 239 -12.40 14.18 -8.97
CA ILE A 239 -12.66 15.63 -9.03
C ILE A 239 -11.35 16.40 -9.29
N SER A 240 -10.27 16.06 -8.58
CA SER A 240 -8.97 16.73 -8.69
C SER A 240 -8.31 16.50 -10.05
N LEU A 241 -8.14 15.23 -10.48
CA LEU A 241 -7.43 14.90 -11.72
C LEU A 241 -8.13 15.41 -12.98
N LEU A 242 -9.47 15.48 -12.97
CA LEU A 242 -10.28 15.93 -14.10
C LEU A 242 -10.67 17.41 -14.01
N ASN A 243 -10.19 18.12 -12.98
CA ASN A 243 -10.49 19.52 -12.70
C ASN A 243 -12.01 19.79 -12.79
N LEU A 244 -12.81 19.02 -12.04
CA LEU A 244 -14.27 19.19 -12.03
C LEU A 244 -14.68 20.37 -11.12
N PRO A 245 -15.82 21.02 -11.39
CA PRO A 245 -16.35 22.05 -10.49
C PRO A 245 -16.55 21.51 -9.06
N LEU A 246 -16.15 22.29 -8.07
CA LEU A 246 -16.35 21.92 -6.65
C LEU A 246 -17.78 22.16 -6.17
N GLU A 247 -18.48 23.10 -6.80
CA GLU A 247 -19.90 23.33 -6.53
C GLU A 247 -20.71 22.07 -6.90
N LEU A 248 -21.64 21.70 -6.02
CA LEU A 248 -22.52 20.56 -6.23
C LEU A 248 -23.50 20.84 -7.39
N PRO A 249 -23.98 19.81 -8.12
CA PRO A 249 -25.13 19.98 -9.02
C PRO A 249 -26.36 20.55 -8.30
N ASP A 250 -27.17 21.36 -9.00
CA ASP A 250 -28.36 22.01 -8.44
C ASP A 250 -29.36 21.00 -7.83
N ASP A 251 -29.44 19.81 -8.42
CA ASP A 251 -30.31 18.72 -7.99
C ASP A 251 -29.64 17.71 -7.05
N ALA A 252 -28.41 17.98 -6.60
CA ALA A 252 -27.71 17.13 -5.64
C ALA A 252 -28.52 17.05 -4.32
N PRO A 253 -28.86 15.84 -3.81
CA PRO A 253 -29.67 15.68 -2.61
C PRO A 253 -29.11 16.40 -1.38
N ALA A 254 -27.77 16.44 -1.25
CA ALA A 254 -27.07 17.10 -0.16
C ALA A 254 -27.37 18.62 -0.05
N ARG A 255 -27.78 19.28 -1.15
CA ARG A 255 -28.17 20.71 -1.12
C ARG A 255 -29.37 20.96 -0.20
N LYS A 256 -30.28 20.01 -0.05
CA LYS A 256 -31.42 20.09 0.89
C LYS A 256 -30.97 20.15 2.36
N HIS A 257 -29.73 19.72 2.64
CA HIS A 257 -29.12 19.75 3.97
C HIS A 257 -28.14 20.92 4.15
N GLY A 258 -28.14 21.88 3.21
CA GLY A 258 -27.35 23.11 3.26
C GLY A 258 -25.92 22.97 2.74
N LEU A 259 -25.58 21.87 2.07
CA LEU A 259 -24.26 21.70 1.44
C LEU A 259 -24.27 22.33 0.04
N THR A 260 -23.20 23.01 -0.33
CA THR A 260 -23.02 23.68 -1.62
C THR A 260 -21.80 23.18 -2.38
N SER A 261 -20.82 22.57 -1.71
CA SER A 261 -19.58 22.06 -2.29
C SER A 261 -19.38 20.57 -2.01
N PHE A 262 -18.66 19.88 -2.89
CA PHE A 262 -18.16 18.52 -2.67
C PHE A 262 -17.29 18.38 -1.41
N THR A 263 -16.65 19.46 -0.98
CA THR A 263 -15.74 19.49 0.18
C THR A 263 -16.45 19.82 1.49
N ASP A 264 -17.72 20.23 1.47
CA ASP A 264 -18.44 20.61 2.68
C ASP A 264 -18.51 19.45 3.67
N ARG A 265 -18.10 19.71 4.92
CA ARG A 265 -18.05 18.77 6.06
C ARG A 265 -17.15 17.55 5.87
N LEU A 266 -16.42 17.46 4.76
CA LEU A 266 -15.71 16.23 4.40
C LEU A 266 -14.50 15.98 5.32
N GLY A 267 -13.75 17.03 5.65
CA GLY A 267 -12.60 16.92 6.55
C GLY A 267 -13.03 16.48 7.96
N GLU A 268 -14.11 17.05 8.50
CA GLU A 268 -14.66 16.66 9.79
C GLU A 268 -15.21 15.23 9.79
N TRP A 269 -15.84 14.82 8.69
CA TRP A 269 -16.32 13.44 8.53
C TRP A 269 -15.16 12.45 8.51
N ILE A 270 -14.09 12.73 7.76
CA ILE A 270 -12.86 11.91 7.76
C ILE A 270 -12.23 11.85 9.15
N GLY A 271 -12.16 12.98 9.87
CA GLY A 271 -11.63 13.03 11.23
C GLY A 271 -12.40 12.13 12.20
N LYS A 272 -13.72 12.00 12.05
CA LYS A 272 -14.54 11.07 12.84
C LYS A 272 -14.29 9.59 12.54
N CYS A 273 -13.65 9.28 11.41
CA CYS A 273 -13.20 7.92 11.10
C CYS A 273 -11.90 7.55 11.83
N GLN A 274 -11.25 8.45 12.55
CA GLN A 274 -10.12 8.06 13.40
C GLN A 274 -10.62 7.25 14.61
N ALA A 275 -10.14 6.03 14.74
CA ALA A 275 -10.49 5.11 15.81
C ALA A 275 -9.65 5.36 17.08
N PHE A 276 -10.09 4.75 18.20
CA PHE A 276 -9.46 4.95 19.51
C PHE A 276 -7.99 4.52 19.57
N ASP A 277 -7.57 3.59 18.72
CA ASP A 277 -6.20 3.07 18.65
C ASP A 277 -5.29 3.92 17.74
N GLY A 278 -5.82 5.01 17.17
CA GLY A 278 -5.09 6.01 16.40
C GLY A 278 -5.19 5.86 14.88
N GLY A 279 -5.54 4.66 14.39
CA GLY A 279 -5.73 4.41 12.97
C GLY A 279 -7.06 4.97 12.45
N ILE A 280 -7.29 4.82 11.15
CA ILE A 280 -8.52 5.31 10.49
C ILE A 280 -9.33 4.12 10.00
N SER A 281 -10.63 4.17 10.21
CA SER A 281 -11.61 3.13 9.89
C SER A 281 -12.42 3.46 8.63
N ALA A 282 -13.24 2.52 8.18
CA ALA A 282 -14.09 2.68 7.00
C ALA A 282 -15.09 3.85 7.16
N ALA A 283 -15.78 3.85 8.29
CA ALA A 283 -16.72 4.88 8.72
C ALA A 283 -16.58 5.07 10.25
N PRO A 284 -17.17 6.13 10.85
CA PRO A 284 -17.03 6.41 12.27
C PRO A 284 -17.46 5.21 13.15
N GLY A 285 -16.59 4.85 14.09
CA GLY A 285 -16.83 3.75 15.03
C GLY A 285 -16.48 2.35 14.53
N ASN A 286 -16.02 2.19 13.29
CA ASN A 286 -15.46 0.92 12.81
C ASN A 286 -14.01 0.71 13.31
N GLU A 287 -13.49 -0.50 13.13
CA GLU A 287 -12.10 -0.85 13.42
C GLU A 287 -11.14 -0.13 12.47
N ALA A 288 -9.99 0.32 12.98
CA ALA A 288 -8.94 0.90 12.17
C ALA A 288 -8.34 -0.10 11.17
N HIS A 289 -8.03 0.36 9.96
CA HIS A 289 -7.51 -0.51 8.91
C HIS A 289 -6.60 0.25 7.93
N GLY A 290 -5.50 -0.36 7.49
CA GLY A 290 -4.46 0.28 6.69
C GLY A 290 -4.99 0.83 5.38
N ALA A 291 -5.85 0.08 4.69
CA ALA A 291 -6.49 0.53 3.45
C ALA A 291 -7.34 1.79 3.67
N TYR A 292 -8.10 1.86 4.77
CA TYR A 292 -8.93 3.02 5.09
C TYR A 292 -8.09 4.20 5.59
N ALA A 293 -6.99 3.94 6.30
CA ALA A 293 -5.98 4.94 6.62
C ALA A 293 -5.39 5.61 5.39
N PHE A 294 -4.98 4.84 4.38
CA PHE A 294 -4.52 5.42 3.13
C PHE A 294 -5.60 6.27 2.44
N CYS A 295 -6.84 5.78 2.35
CA CYS A 295 -7.93 6.55 1.76
C CYS A 295 -8.18 7.87 2.51
N GLY A 296 -8.21 7.85 3.84
CA GLY A 296 -8.41 9.05 4.66
C GLY A 296 -7.26 10.05 4.51
N LEU A 297 -6.02 9.59 4.61
CA LEU A 297 -4.83 10.44 4.45
C LEU A 297 -4.73 11.00 3.03
N GLY A 298 -4.99 10.17 2.02
CA GLY A 298 -5.04 10.60 0.62
C GLY A 298 -6.12 11.64 0.38
N ALA A 299 -7.34 11.45 0.92
CA ALA A 299 -8.43 12.41 0.82
C ALA A 299 -8.08 13.76 1.48
N LEU A 300 -7.51 13.74 2.70
CA LEU A 300 -7.06 14.96 3.37
C LEU A 300 -5.90 15.65 2.63
N ALA A 301 -5.01 14.89 1.99
CA ALA A 301 -3.93 15.41 1.15
C ALA A 301 -4.42 15.96 -0.20
N ILE A 302 -5.65 15.64 -0.61
CA ILE A 302 -6.32 16.27 -1.76
C ILE A 302 -7.06 17.55 -1.33
N LEU A 303 -7.67 17.55 -0.15
CA LEU A 303 -8.35 18.71 0.41
C LEU A 303 -7.42 19.90 0.69
N GLY A 304 -6.14 19.64 0.91
CA GLY A 304 -5.15 20.69 1.16
C GLY A 304 -3.78 20.11 1.50
N ALA A 305 -2.82 20.99 1.76
CA ALA A 305 -1.45 20.60 2.10
C ALA A 305 -1.46 19.67 3.34
N PRO A 306 -0.77 18.52 3.31
CA PRO A 306 -0.79 17.55 4.40
C PRO A 306 -0.44 18.14 5.77
N LYS A 307 0.51 19.09 5.80
CA LYS A 307 0.92 19.80 7.03
C LYS A 307 -0.20 20.60 7.70
N HIS A 308 -1.26 20.94 6.98
CA HIS A 308 -2.41 21.66 7.54
C HIS A 308 -3.58 20.71 7.77
N THR A 309 -3.97 19.94 6.75
CA THR A 309 -5.20 19.13 6.82
C THR A 309 -5.08 17.97 7.81
N LEU A 310 -3.95 17.26 7.85
CA LEU A 310 -3.79 16.14 8.79
C LEU A 310 -3.82 16.61 10.25
N HIS A 311 -3.10 17.70 10.59
CA HIS A 311 -3.11 18.26 11.95
C HIS A 311 -4.45 18.91 12.35
N THR A 312 -5.26 19.33 11.37
CA THR A 312 -6.58 19.89 11.64
C THR A 312 -7.60 18.81 12.02
N TYR A 313 -7.55 17.65 11.36
CA TYR A 313 -8.60 16.64 11.46
C TYR A 313 -8.22 15.37 12.21
N LEU A 314 -6.92 15.13 12.49
CA LEU A 314 -6.44 13.88 13.09
C LEU A 314 -5.53 14.13 14.29
N ASP A 315 -5.59 13.22 15.27
CA ASP A 315 -4.52 13.04 16.25
C ASP A 315 -3.33 12.35 15.57
N MET A 316 -2.34 13.17 15.19
CA MET A 316 -1.14 12.70 14.50
C MET A 316 -0.23 11.82 15.37
N GLY A 317 -0.21 12.03 16.68
CA GLY A 317 0.60 11.22 17.58
C GLY A 317 0.09 9.78 17.65
N ALA A 318 -1.22 9.62 17.84
CA ALA A 318 -1.88 8.32 17.84
C ALA A 318 -1.76 7.63 16.47
N LEU A 319 -1.94 8.36 15.38
CA LEU A 319 -1.82 7.82 14.02
C LEU A 319 -0.41 7.29 13.71
N VAL A 320 0.64 8.06 14.02
CA VAL A 320 2.03 7.63 13.78
C VAL A 320 2.35 6.36 14.57
N HIS A 321 1.93 6.30 15.83
CA HIS A 321 2.07 5.11 16.66
C HIS A 321 1.35 3.90 16.02
N TRP A 322 0.09 4.07 15.63
CA TRP A 322 -0.71 3.01 15.02
C TRP A 322 -0.11 2.50 13.70
N LEU A 323 0.32 3.40 12.81
CA LEU A 323 0.96 3.04 11.52
C LEU A 323 2.28 2.31 11.75
N SER A 324 3.10 2.76 12.70
CA SER A 324 4.37 2.09 13.05
C SER A 324 4.13 0.66 13.52
N ALA A 325 3.11 0.43 14.36
CA ALA A 325 2.73 -0.87 14.88
C ALA A 325 2.09 -1.83 13.84
N ARG A 326 2.05 -1.46 12.56
CA ARG A 326 1.62 -2.34 11.45
C ARG A 326 2.78 -3.14 10.85
N GLN A 327 4.02 -2.67 11.01
CA GLN A 327 5.16 -3.39 10.45
C GLN A 327 5.41 -4.65 11.27
N CYS A 328 5.29 -5.81 10.64
CA CYS A 328 5.43 -7.11 11.28
C CYS A 328 6.90 -7.49 11.39
N ALA A 329 7.25 -8.26 12.41
CA ALA A 329 8.60 -8.76 12.62
C ALA A 329 8.52 -10.25 13.03
N PRO A 330 9.37 -11.12 12.46
CA PRO A 330 10.47 -10.82 11.56
C PRO A 330 10.06 -10.66 10.07
N GLU A 331 8.77 -10.74 9.72
CA GLU A 331 8.33 -10.77 8.32
C GLU A 331 8.73 -9.51 7.53
N GLY A 332 8.76 -8.34 8.19
CA GLY A 332 9.18 -7.06 7.61
C GLY A 332 8.12 -6.33 6.78
N GLY A 333 7.10 -7.06 6.30
CA GLY A 333 5.92 -6.52 5.65
C GLY A 333 4.92 -5.87 6.63
N TYR A 334 3.76 -5.49 6.12
CA TYR A 334 2.70 -4.84 6.92
C TYR A 334 1.47 -5.72 7.09
N ASN A 335 0.83 -5.63 8.26
CA ASN A 335 -0.56 -6.07 8.43
C ASN A 335 -1.54 -4.90 8.23
N GLY A 336 -2.80 -5.23 8.00
CA GLY A 336 -3.85 -4.23 7.79
C GLY A 336 -4.41 -3.65 9.09
N ARG A 337 -4.38 -4.41 10.18
CA ARG A 337 -4.96 -4.07 11.47
C ARG A 337 -4.33 -4.93 12.58
N THR A 338 -4.46 -4.48 13.82
CA THR A 338 -3.87 -5.11 15.01
C THR A 338 -4.24 -6.60 15.11
N ASN A 339 -3.27 -7.45 15.48
CA ASN A 339 -3.43 -8.91 15.62
C ASN A 339 -3.92 -9.65 14.36
N LYS A 340 -3.68 -9.07 13.18
CA LYS A 340 -3.83 -9.76 11.89
C LYS A 340 -2.48 -9.94 11.21
N LEU A 341 -2.48 -10.78 10.20
CA LEU A 341 -1.31 -11.25 9.49
C LEU A 341 -0.75 -10.19 8.54
N VAL A 342 0.55 -10.31 8.26
CA VAL A 342 1.21 -9.62 7.15
C VAL A 342 0.52 -9.93 5.82
N ASP A 343 0.46 -8.95 4.91
CA ASP A 343 -0.03 -9.10 3.54
C ASP A 343 0.63 -8.05 2.64
N GLY A 344 1.14 -8.50 1.49
CA GLY A 344 1.88 -7.71 0.53
C GLY A 344 1.11 -6.54 -0.07
N CYS A 345 -0.22 -6.51 -0.05
CA CYS A 345 -0.95 -5.31 -0.48
C CYS A 345 -0.81 -4.14 0.50
N TYR A 346 -0.57 -4.41 1.80
CA TYR A 346 -0.30 -3.36 2.79
C TYR A 346 1.08 -2.71 2.61
N SER A 347 1.94 -3.27 1.76
CA SER A 347 3.10 -2.55 1.22
C SER A 347 2.70 -1.19 0.64
N HIS A 348 1.56 -1.11 -0.05
CA HIS A 348 0.99 0.16 -0.49
C HIS A 348 0.09 0.78 0.58
N TRP A 349 -0.90 0.04 1.07
CA TRP A 349 -1.95 0.65 1.91
C TRP A 349 -1.43 1.17 3.25
N VAL A 350 -0.37 0.58 3.82
CA VAL A 350 0.31 1.12 5.00
C VAL A 350 1.59 1.83 4.58
N GLY A 351 2.45 1.18 3.78
CA GLY A 351 3.74 1.77 3.38
C GLY A 351 3.59 3.11 2.63
N GLY A 352 2.55 3.25 1.81
CA GLY A 352 2.22 4.49 1.10
C GLY A 352 1.69 5.62 1.99
N CYS A 353 1.20 5.32 3.20
CA CYS A 353 0.79 6.36 4.15
C CYS A 353 1.99 7.21 4.62
N TRP A 354 3.18 6.60 4.71
CA TRP A 354 4.35 7.27 5.27
C TRP A 354 4.80 8.47 4.46
N ALA A 355 4.66 8.47 3.14
CA ALA A 355 4.96 9.66 2.35
C ALA A 355 4.08 10.86 2.75
N ILE A 356 2.78 10.62 2.97
CA ILE A 356 1.79 11.63 3.38
C ILE A 356 2.06 12.11 4.81
N VAL A 357 2.37 11.17 5.72
CA VAL A 357 2.67 11.46 7.14
C VAL A 357 4.00 12.19 7.30
N GLU A 358 5.06 11.78 6.59
CA GLU A 358 6.37 12.46 6.57
C GLU A 358 6.22 13.91 6.10
N ALA A 359 5.40 14.16 5.07
CA ALA A 359 5.11 15.52 4.58
C ALA A 359 4.36 16.39 5.61
N ALA A 360 3.55 15.79 6.49
CA ALA A 360 2.90 16.50 7.59
C ALA A 360 3.82 16.70 8.82
N ALA A 361 4.81 15.82 9.00
CA ALA A 361 5.75 15.84 10.13
C ALA A 361 6.96 16.77 9.93
N ALA A 362 7.31 17.11 8.68
CA ALA A 362 8.50 17.88 8.31
C ALA A 362 8.63 19.29 8.95
N ALA A 363 7.62 19.78 9.68
CA ALA A 363 7.67 21.02 10.45
C ALA A 363 8.34 20.89 11.85
N ALA A 364 8.50 19.68 12.40
CA ALA A 364 8.87 19.52 13.82
C ALA A 364 10.38 19.35 14.10
N ALA A 365 11.19 18.92 13.13
CA ALA A 365 12.67 18.95 13.16
C ALA A 365 13.21 18.28 11.88
N PRO A 366 14.42 18.62 11.41
CA PRO A 366 15.16 17.77 10.49
C PRO A 366 15.63 16.52 11.26
N SER A 367 14.72 15.56 11.50
CA SER A 367 15.14 14.25 11.96
C SER A 367 15.74 13.50 10.78
N PRO A 368 17.01 13.07 10.85
CA PRO A 368 17.60 12.18 9.85
C PRO A 368 17.00 10.76 9.92
N ALA A 369 16.18 10.44 10.93
CA ALA A 369 15.61 9.12 11.12
C ALA A 369 14.30 8.95 10.34
N SER A 370 14.23 7.88 9.53
CA SER A 370 13.01 7.40 8.88
C SER A 370 11.97 7.02 9.93
N LEU A 371 10.70 7.35 9.71
CA LEU A 371 9.59 6.96 10.61
C LEU A 371 9.24 5.47 10.52
N TRP A 372 9.82 4.76 9.56
CA TRP A 372 9.49 3.38 9.20
C TRP A 372 10.69 2.65 8.60
N ASN A 373 10.65 1.32 8.65
CA ASN A 373 11.74 0.49 8.15
C ASN A 373 11.52 0.11 6.68
N ARG A 374 12.10 0.91 5.78
CA ARG A 374 12.00 0.69 4.33
C ARG A 374 12.70 -0.59 3.88
N ASP A 375 13.80 -0.96 4.54
CA ASP A 375 14.57 -2.16 4.23
C ASP A 375 13.83 -3.44 4.58
N ALA A 376 13.17 -3.46 5.75
CA ALA A 376 12.32 -4.57 6.15
C ALA A 376 11.20 -4.81 5.12
N LEU A 377 10.56 -3.73 4.64
CA LEU A 377 9.54 -3.86 3.60
C LEU A 377 10.12 -4.37 2.28
N ALA A 378 11.26 -3.83 1.84
CA ALA A 378 11.91 -4.27 0.61
C ALA A 378 12.32 -5.75 0.69
N ARG A 379 12.85 -6.22 1.83
CA ARG A 379 13.15 -7.64 2.09
C ARG A 379 11.91 -8.51 1.97
N TYR A 380 10.80 -8.10 2.57
CA TYR A 380 9.53 -8.85 2.47
C TYR A 380 9.07 -8.98 1.01
N ILE A 381 9.04 -7.85 0.28
CA ILE A 381 8.56 -7.83 -1.11
C ILE A 381 9.45 -8.68 -2.02
N LEU A 382 10.76 -8.50 -1.92
CA LEU A 382 11.73 -9.16 -2.81
C LEU A 382 11.91 -10.63 -2.46
N SER A 383 11.82 -11.03 -1.18
CA SER A 383 12.10 -12.42 -0.82
C SER A 383 10.82 -13.25 -0.71
N ALA A 384 9.78 -12.75 -0.05
CA ALA A 384 8.56 -13.52 0.28
C ALA A 384 7.36 -13.25 -0.66
N ALA A 385 7.23 -12.05 -1.23
CA ALA A 385 6.05 -11.69 -2.03
C ALA A 385 6.15 -12.06 -3.52
N GLN A 386 7.30 -12.51 -4.01
CA GLN A 386 7.48 -12.88 -5.42
C GLN A 386 7.02 -14.32 -5.72
N PHE A 387 6.09 -14.49 -6.66
CA PHE A 387 5.69 -15.81 -7.12
C PHE A 387 6.68 -16.35 -8.17
N ALA A 388 7.10 -17.62 -8.03
CA ALA A 388 8.07 -18.29 -8.90
C ALA A 388 7.86 -18.06 -10.42
N LYS A 389 6.60 -18.03 -10.85
CA LYS A 389 6.19 -17.94 -12.27
C LYS A 389 5.77 -16.53 -12.71
N GLY A 390 5.97 -15.51 -11.88
CA GLY A 390 5.54 -14.13 -12.13
C GLY A 390 4.26 -13.74 -11.40
N GLY A 391 4.05 -12.43 -11.25
CA GLY A 391 3.12 -11.83 -10.29
C GLY A 391 3.67 -11.80 -8.86
N LEU A 392 3.06 -10.99 -8.01
CA LEU A 392 3.32 -10.95 -6.57
C LEU A 392 2.07 -11.36 -5.80
N VAL A 393 2.26 -11.75 -4.53
CA VAL A 393 1.24 -12.38 -3.68
C VAL A 393 0.94 -11.56 -2.42
N ASP A 394 -0.16 -11.91 -1.77
CA ASP A 394 -0.44 -11.58 -0.37
C ASP A 394 0.73 -12.03 0.53
N LYS A 395 0.96 -13.34 0.58
CA LYS A 395 2.03 -14.00 1.33
C LYS A 395 2.36 -15.35 0.69
N PRO A 396 3.48 -15.99 1.02
CA PRO A 396 3.78 -17.37 0.63
C PRO A 396 2.60 -18.33 0.84
N GLY A 397 2.43 -19.27 -0.09
CA GLY A 397 1.29 -20.19 -0.12
C GLY A 397 0.02 -19.65 -0.79
N LYS A 398 -0.07 -18.34 -1.07
CA LYS A 398 -1.17 -17.76 -1.87
C LYS A 398 -0.84 -17.73 -3.36
N ARG A 399 -1.88 -17.60 -4.19
CA ARG A 399 -1.72 -17.45 -5.65
C ARG A 399 -1.50 -15.97 -5.99
N PRO A 400 -0.72 -15.66 -7.04
CA PRO A 400 -0.55 -14.28 -7.48
C PRO A 400 -1.81 -13.77 -8.17
N ASP A 401 -2.05 -12.47 -8.03
CA ASP A 401 -3.10 -11.74 -8.75
C ASP A 401 -2.59 -10.32 -9.10
N ALA A 402 -3.35 -9.64 -9.96
CA ALA A 402 -2.97 -8.29 -10.40
C ALA A 402 -3.02 -7.27 -9.26
N TYR A 403 -3.93 -7.43 -8.29
CA TYR A 403 -4.09 -6.54 -7.13
C TYR A 403 -2.82 -6.54 -6.26
N HIS A 404 -2.37 -7.71 -5.80
CA HIS A 404 -1.16 -7.84 -5.00
C HIS A 404 0.08 -7.49 -5.80
N THR A 405 0.11 -7.78 -7.11
CA THR A 405 1.21 -7.34 -7.99
C THR A 405 1.32 -5.82 -8.03
N CYS A 406 0.21 -5.13 -8.30
CA CYS A 406 0.15 -3.66 -8.32
C CYS A 406 0.61 -3.06 -6.98
N TYR A 407 0.04 -3.53 -5.87
CA TYR A 407 0.24 -2.88 -4.57
C TYR A 407 1.56 -3.26 -3.89
N ASN A 408 2.13 -4.43 -4.15
CA ASN A 408 3.52 -4.68 -3.76
C ASN A 408 4.49 -3.77 -4.56
N LEU A 409 4.30 -3.60 -5.87
CA LEU A 409 5.14 -2.72 -6.68
C LEU A 409 5.00 -1.24 -6.28
N ALA A 410 3.78 -0.78 -5.99
CA ALA A 410 3.56 0.57 -5.47
C ALA A 410 4.19 0.77 -4.09
N GLY A 411 4.14 -0.25 -3.21
CA GLY A 411 4.83 -0.23 -1.92
C GLY A 411 6.35 -0.24 -2.04
N LEU A 412 6.90 -1.02 -2.97
CA LEU A 412 8.32 -1.01 -3.29
C LEU A 412 8.77 0.36 -3.80
N SER A 413 7.99 0.98 -4.69
CA SER A 413 8.22 2.36 -5.14
C SER A 413 8.24 3.32 -3.96
N ALA A 414 7.29 3.21 -3.03
CA ALA A 414 7.25 4.04 -1.82
C ALA A 414 8.47 3.84 -0.92
N ALA A 415 8.97 2.61 -0.76
CA ALA A 415 10.17 2.32 0.01
C ALA A 415 11.43 2.89 -0.65
N GLN A 416 11.53 2.79 -1.98
CA GLN A 416 12.69 3.20 -2.78
C GLN A 416 12.84 4.72 -2.92
N HIS A 417 11.76 5.48 -2.78
CA HIS A 417 11.77 6.92 -3.09
C HIS A 417 11.34 7.78 -1.90
N ARG A 418 11.88 9.00 -1.84
CA ARG A 418 11.41 10.04 -0.93
C ARG A 418 10.54 11.02 -1.70
N TYR A 419 9.52 11.54 -1.02
CA TYR A 419 8.61 12.52 -1.58
C TYR A 419 8.66 13.80 -0.75
N LEU A 420 8.58 14.94 -1.42
CA LEU A 420 8.38 16.25 -0.80
C LEU A 420 7.06 16.82 -1.27
N HIS A 421 6.38 17.54 -0.39
CA HIS A 421 5.21 18.33 -0.72
C HIS A 421 5.53 19.80 -0.46
N ASP A 422 5.36 20.65 -1.46
CA ASP A 422 5.51 22.10 -1.32
C ASP A 422 4.29 22.66 -0.58
N GLY A 423 4.38 22.73 0.74
CA GLY A 423 3.27 22.97 1.65
C GLY A 423 2.53 24.30 1.51
N ASP A 424 3.13 25.31 0.86
CA ASP A 424 2.57 26.68 0.78
C ASP A 424 2.48 27.22 -0.65
N ALA A 425 3.16 26.63 -1.64
CA ALA A 425 3.23 27.20 -2.98
C ALA A 425 2.02 26.86 -3.88
N VAL A 426 1.24 25.84 -3.54
CA VAL A 426 0.05 25.47 -4.32
C VAL A 426 -1.18 26.16 -3.72
N ALA A 427 -1.74 27.10 -4.46
CA ALA A 427 -2.82 27.98 -4.02
C ALA A 427 -3.99 27.21 -3.37
N GLU A 428 -4.52 27.75 -2.27
CA GLU A 428 -5.67 27.21 -1.49
C GLU A 428 -7.00 27.20 -2.26
N GLN A 429 -7.01 27.60 -3.54
CA GLN A 429 -8.22 27.63 -4.37
C GLN A 429 -8.35 26.35 -5.17
N GLY A 430 -9.01 25.34 -4.60
CA GLY A 430 -9.36 24.11 -5.29
C GLY A 430 -8.80 22.85 -4.63
N LEU A 431 -8.79 21.74 -5.38
CA LEU A 431 -8.22 20.45 -4.96
C LEU A 431 -6.85 20.23 -5.61
N ASP A 432 -5.98 21.24 -5.48
CA ASP A 432 -4.70 21.30 -6.22
C ASP A 432 -3.50 20.81 -5.42
N ALA A 433 -3.61 20.67 -4.10
CA ALA A 433 -2.52 20.22 -3.22
C ALA A 433 -1.78 18.96 -3.74
N PRO A 434 -2.45 17.94 -4.31
CA PRO A 434 -1.76 16.78 -4.88
C PRO A 434 -0.75 17.11 -5.98
N PHE A 435 -0.85 18.25 -6.66
CA PHE A 435 0.10 18.63 -7.72
C PHE A 435 1.39 19.28 -7.17
N GLY A 436 1.46 19.55 -5.86
CA GLY A 436 2.65 20.04 -5.15
C GLY A 436 3.63 18.94 -4.72
N TRP A 437 3.31 17.67 -4.98
CA TRP A 437 4.20 16.56 -4.70
C TRP A 437 5.34 16.48 -5.73
N THR A 438 6.56 16.26 -5.24
CA THR A 438 7.74 16.03 -6.08
C THR A 438 8.58 14.87 -5.53
N PRO A 439 9.21 14.07 -6.41
CA PRO A 439 10.20 13.09 -5.97
C PRO A 439 11.47 13.82 -5.49
N ASN A 440 12.02 13.38 -4.36
CA ASN A 440 13.25 13.92 -3.77
C ASN A 440 14.36 12.86 -3.76
N GLY A 441 14.56 12.26 -4.94
CA GLY A 441 15.56 11.21 -5.18
C GLY A 441 15.22 9.87 -4.52
N SER A 442 16.14 8.92 -4.70
CA SER A 442 16.11 7.62 -4.05
C SER A 442 16.40 7.76 -2.55
N PHE A 443 15.85 6.85 -1.74
CA PHE A 443 16.15 6.79 -0.32
C PHE A 443 17.65 6.52 -0.10
N ALA A 444 18.33 7.45 0.56
CA ALA A 444 19.78 7.43 0.77
C ALA A 444 20.23 6.69 2.06
N GLY A 445 19.32 5.98 2.74
CA GLY A 445 19.66 5.16 3.90
C GLY A 445 20.35 3.86 3.52
N SER A 446 20.37 2.88 4.42
CA SER A 446 20.67 1.50 4.02
C SER A 446 19.67 1.14 2.91
N ARG A 447 20.21 0.70 1.78
CA ARG A 447 19.49 0.34 0.57
C ARG A 447 19.73 -1.13 0.40
N VAL A 448 18.70 -1.96 0.51
CA VAL A 448 18.84 -3.43 0.44
C VAL A 448 18.40 -4.00 -0.92
N TRP A 449 18.30 -3.15 -1.93
CA TRP A 449 17.92 -3.49 -3.29
C TRP A 449 18.95 -2.92 -4.27
N ALA A 450 19.19 -3.61 -5.38
CA ALA A 450 20.10 -3.13 -6.41
C ALA A 450 19.40 -2.15 -7.38
N ASP A 451 20.17 -1.46 -8.23
CA ASP A 451 19.64 -0.64 -9.32
C ASP A 451 18.70 -1.44 -10.23
N ALA A 452 19.01 -2.71 -10.45
CA ALA A 452 18.18 -3.63 -11.24
C ALA A 452 16.79 -3.87 -10.63
N ASP A 453 16.62 -3.66 -9.32
CA ASP A 453 15.37 -3.88 -8.57
C ASP A 453 14.50 -2.61 -8.49
N GLU A 454 14.98 -1.47 -8.99
CA GLU A 454 14.23 -0.21 -8.92
C GLU A 454 12.97 -0.24 -9.77
N VAL A 455 11.86 0.21 -9.20
CA VAL A 455 10.59 0.40 -9.90
C VAL A 455 10.33 1.89 -10.15
N GLY A 456 9.50 2.20 -11.14
CA GLY A 456 9.12 3.55 -11.49
C GLY A 456 8.43 4.29 -10.33
N LEU A 457 8.55 5.62 -10.36
CA LEU A 457 7.94 6.52 -9.39
C LEU A 457 6.40 6.46 -9.44
N VAL A 458 5.80 6.08 -8.31
CA VAL A 458 4.35 6.13 -8.10
C VAL A 458 3.98 7.37 -7.29
N HIS A 459 2.97 8.12 -7.74
CA HIS A 459 2.49 9.30 -7.02
C HIS A 459 1.86 8.90 -5.67
N PRO A 460 2.25 9.53 -4.54
CA PRO A 460 1.86 9.05 -3.20
C PRO A 460 0.36 9.18 -2.92
N VAL A 461 -0.32 10.13 -3.58
CA VAL A 461 -1.78 10.33 -3.46
C VAL A 461 -2.57 9.63 -4.57
N PHE A 462 -2.24 9.83 -5.85
CA PHE A 462 -3.03 9.31 -6.99
C PHE A 462 -2.69 7.89 -7.44
N VAL A 463 -1.58 7.31 -6.97
CA VAL A 463 -1.18 5.92 -7.23
C VAL A 463 -1.05 5.60 -8.73
N ILE A 464 -0.60 6.59 -9.51
CA ILE A 464 -0.24 6.51 -10.93
C ILE A 464 1.07 7.27 -11.17
N PRO A 465 1.72 7.15 -12.34
CA PRO A 465 2.98 7.85 -12.61
C PRO A 465 2.85 9.38 -12.54
N PHE A 466 3.86 10.07 -12.01
CA PHE A 466 3.90 11.55 -11.96
C PHE A 466 3.72 12.21 -13.33
N GLY A 467 4.24 11.59 -14.39
CA GLY A 467 4.03 12.06 -15.77
C GLY A 467 2.54 12.15 -16.13
N ALA A 468 1.79 11.08 -15.89
CA ALA A 468 0.38 11.00 -16.19
C ALA A 468 -0.45 12.02 -15.38
N VAL A 469 -0.12 12.22 -14.09
CA VAL A 469 -0.74 13.24 -13.24
C VAL A 469 -0.56 14.64 -13.82
N ARG A 470 0.68 15.01 -14.18
CA ARG A 470 1.00 16.35 -14.72
C ARG A 470 0.31 16.61 -16.06
N GLU A 471 0.29 15.61 -16.94
CA GLU A 471 -0.36 15.74 -18.26
C GLU A 471 -1.89 15.84 -18.12
N SER A 472 -2.52 15.05 -17.24
CA SER A 472 -3.96 15.16 -16.96
C SER A 472 -4.31 16.56 -16.45
N ARG A 473 -3.55 17.06 -15.46
CA ARG A 473 -3.76 18.40 -14.91
C ARG A 473 -3.63 19.48 -15.98
N ARG A 474 -2.56 19.44 -16.78
CA ARG A 474 -2.35 20.40 -17.87
C ARG A 474 -3.51 20.38 -18.86
N TYR A 475 -3.96 19.20 -19.25
CA TYR A 475 -5.04 19.03 -20.22
C TYR A 475 -6.36 19.62 -19.71
N PHE A 476 -6.81 19.24 -18.50
CA PHE A 476 -8.11 19.69 -17.98
C PHE A 476 -8.10 21.12 -17.43
N ALA A 477 -6.95 21.66 -17.02
CA ALA A 477 -6.81 23.08 -16.70
C ALA A 477 -6.91 23.98 -17.94
N GLY A 478 -6.54 23.47 -19.12
CA GLY A 478 -6.64 24.19 -20.39
C GLY A 478 -8.02 24.16 -21.05
N LYS A 479 -9.01 23.45 -20.48
CA LYS A 479 -10.38 23.37 -21.01
C LYS A 479 -11.20 24.56 -20.52
N ASN A 480 -11.66 25.39 -21.45
CA ASN A 480 -12.50 26.57 -21.15
C ASN A 480 -13.93 26.23 -20.71
N SER A 481 -14.38 24.99 -20.89
CA SER A 481 -15.72 24.54 -20.52
C SER A 481 -15.70 23.14 -19.91
N PHE A 482 -16.76 22.89 -19.15
CA PHE A 482 -17.05 21.65 -18.47
C PHE A 482 -18.03 20.79 -19.26
#